data_AF-A0A0X3BM29-F1
#
_entry.id   AF-A0A0X3BM29-F1
#
_cell.length_a   1.000
_cell.length_b   1.000
_cell.length_c   1.000
_cell.angle_alpha   90.00
_cell.angle_beta   90.00
_cell.angle_gamma   90.00
#
_symmetry.space_group_name_H-M   'P 1'
#
loop_
_entity.id
_entity.type
_entity.pdbx_description
1 polymer ?
#
loop_
_entity_poly.entity_id
_entity_poly.type
_entity_poly.pdbx_seq_one_letter_code
_entity_poly.pdbx_strand_id
1 'polypeptide(L)'
;MIPKDHPRYRSLIARERLARCAREGVVALEGLAAHGRGEAFDYLIGERTSESALLAARTAAAMLLSARHAVISVNGNTAALAAREVAALQQASGADVEVNLFHRTDERIALITRLLEDAASGSSPGRLSGSSRSPTTVGSASPRGSGTPTWSSCRSRTGTGARRSGRWGKRSSPST
;
A
#
# COMPACT_ATOMS: atom_id res chain seq x y z
N MET A 1 -26.50 10.83 -1.23
CA MET A 1 -26.40 9.41 -0.87
C MET A 1 -26.58 8.58 -2.13
N ILE A 2 -25.62 7.72 -2.49
CA ILE A 2 -25.68 6.89 -3.71
C ILE A 2 -26.46 5.60 -3.37
N PRO A 3 -27.50 5.21 -4.13
CA PRO A 3 -28.23 3.96 -3.91
C PRO A 3 -27.31 2.73 -4.03
N LYS A 4 -27.48 1.73 -3.16
CA LYS A 4 -26.68 0.49 -3.19
C LYS A 4 -26.87 -0.30 -4.49
N ASP A 5 -28.05 -0.21 -5.08
CA ASP A 5 -28.42 -0.89 -6.33
C ASP A 5 -27.91 -0.16 -7.57
N HIS A 6 -27.22 0.96 -7.41
CA HIS A 6 -26.65 1.70 -8.53
C HIS A 6 -25.54 0.88 -9.21
N PRO A 7 -25.54 0.72 -10.54
CA PRO A 7 -24.58 -0.15 -11.24
C PRO A 7 -23.11 0.24 -10.99
N ARG A 8 -22.85 1.52 -10.71
CA ARG A 8 -21.51 2.05 -10.37
C ARG A 8 -21.32 2.41 -8.90
N TYR A 9 -22.10 1.83 -8.00
CA TYR A 9 -22.04 2.15 -6.57
C TYR A 9 -20.60 2.11 -6.02
N ARG A 10 -19.84 1.05 -6.34
CA ARG A 10 -18.47 0.86 -5.84
C ARG A 10 -17.50 1.96 -6.31
N SER A 11 -17.52 2.31 -7.60
CA SER A 11 -16.68 3.39 -8.16
C SER A 11 -17.03 4.73 -7.52
N LEU A 12 -18.32 5.06 -7.39
CA LEU A 12 -18.74 6.34 -6.82
C LEU A 12 -18.39 6.47 -5.33
N ILE A 13 -18.55 5.41 -4.54
CA ILE A 13 -18.13 5.39 -3.13
C ILE A 13 -16.61 5.56 -2.99
N ALA A 14 -15.82 4.92 -3.86
CA ALA A 14 -14.37 5.07 -3.85
C ALA A 14 -13.95 6.52 -4.14
N ARG A 15 -14.59 7.17 -5.12
CA ARG A 15 -14.37 8.58 -5.45
C ARG A 15 -14.73 9.51 -4.30
N GLU A 16 -15.89 9.32 -3.67
CA GLU A 16 -16.32 10.13 -2.53
C GLU A 16 -15.36 10.00 -1.35
N ARG A 17 -14.89 8.77 -1.08
CA ARG A 17 -13.89 8.50 -0.04
C ARG A 17 -12.57 9.20 -0.34
N LEU A 18 -12.07 9.12 -1.57
CA LEU A 18 -10.85 9.82 -1.97
C LEU A 18 -10.98 11.33 -1.92
N ALA A 19 -12.11 11.88 -2.39
CA ALA A 19 -12.38 13.31 -2.34
C ALA A 19 -12.41 13.82 -0.89
N ARG A 20 -12.99 13.04 0.04
CA ARG A 20 -12.95 13.33 1.48
C ARG A 20 -11.52 13.27 2.02
N CYS A 21 -10.79 12.19 1.77
CA CYS A 21 -9.41 12.05 2.23
C CYS A 21 -8.46 13.11 1.64
N ALA A 22 -8.75 13.64 0.44
CA ALA A 22 -8.01 14.75 -0.12
C ALA A 22 -8.29 16.07 0.62
N ARG A 23 -9.54 16.34 0.97
CA ARG A 23 -9.91 17.49 1.81
C ARG A 23 -9.30 17.43 3.21
N GLU A 24 -9.14 16.21 3.75
CA GLU A 24 -8.50 15.96 5.03
C GLU A 24 -6.96 15.94 4.97
N GLY A 25 -6.36 16.12 3.78
CA GLY A 25 -4.91 16.16 3.60
C GLY A 25 -4.20 14.81 3.54
N VAL A 26 -4.93 13.68 3.63
CA VAL A 26 -4.40 12.31 3.51
C VAL A 26 -3.94 12.02 2.07
N VAL A 27 -4.70 12.50 1.09
CA VAL A 27 -4.46 12.29 -0.35
C VAL A 27 -4.08 13.61 -1.00
N ALA A 28 -2.97 13.62 -1.76
CA ALA A 28 -2.60 14.78 -2.57
C ALA A 28 -3.52 14.91 -3.80
N LEU A 29 -3.65 16.10 -4.37
CA LEU A 29 -4.50 16.33 -5.56
C LEU A 29 -4.04 15.49 -6.76
N GLU A 30 -2.73 15.30 -6.92
CA GLU A 30 -2.14 14.41 -7.92
C GLU A 30 -2.57 12.95 -7.70
N GLY A 31 -2.86 12.57 -6.45
CA GLY A 31 -3.43 11.28 -6.07
C GLY A 31 -4.84 11.08 -6.61
N LEU A 32 -5.67 12.14 -6.64
CA LEU A 32 -7.00 12.09 -7.28
C LEU A 32 -6.88 11.87 -8.79
N ALA A 33 -6.00 12.63 -9.45
CA ALA A 33 -5.72 12.45 -10.88
C ALA A 33 -5.18 11.05 -11.20
N ALA A 34 -4.31 10.51 -10.33
CA ALA A 34 -3.81 9.15 -10.46
C ALA A 34 -4.91 8.09 -10.31
N HIS A 35 -5.89 8.31 -9.42
CA HIS A 35 -7.05 7.43 -9.30
C HIS A 35 -7.90 7.44 -10.56
N GLY A 36 -8.20 8.63 -11.12
CA GLY A 36 -8.97 8.74 -12.37
C GLY A 36 -8.32 8.01 -13.55
N ARG A 37 -6.98 8.03 -13.65
CA ARG A 37 -6.25 7.20 -14.64
C ARG A 37 -6.44 5.71 -14.37
N GLY A 38 -6.40 5.29 -13.11
CA GLY A 38 -6.64 3.90 -12.71
C GLY A 38 -8.04 3.43 -13.10
N GLU A 39 -9.06 4.23 -12.82
CA GLU A 39 -10.44 3.92 -13.20
C GLU A 39 -10.60 3.81 -14.72
N ALA A 40 -9.95 4.68 -15.50
CA ALA A 40 -10.00 4.60 -16.96
C ALA A 40 -9.49 3.25 -17.48
N PHE A 41 -8.40 2.73 -16.92
CA PHE A 41 -7.92 1.38 -17.23
C PHE A 41 -8.85 0.29 -16.70
N ASP A 42 -9.44 0.48 -15.52
CA ASP A 42 -10.38 -0.48 -14.93
C ASP A 42 -11.60 -0.70 -15.83
N TYR A 43 -12.14 0.38 -16.41
CA TYR A 43 -13.20 0.30 -17.43
C TYR A 43 -12.78 -0.51 -18.65
N LEU A 44 -11.54 -0.35 -19.14
CA LEU A 44 -11.04 -1.08 -20.31
C LEU A 44 -10.86 -2.58 -20.04
N ILE A 45 -10.49 -2.96 -18.81
CA ILE A 45 -10.32 -4.37 -18.41
C ILE A 45 -11.62 -4.98 -17.84
N GLY A 46 -12.71 -4.20 -17.82
CA GLY A 46 -14.04 -4.64 -17.42
C GLY A 46 -14.23 -4.81 -15.91
N GLU A 47 -13.54 -3.98 -15.11
CA GLU A 47 -13.70 -3.85 -13.64
C GLU A 47 -13.61 -5.19 -12.88
N ARG A 48 -12.76 -6.09 -13.37
CA ARG A 48 -12.60 -7.46 -12.86
C ARG A 48 -11.13 -7.80 -12.69
N THR A 49 -10.86 -8.69 -11.74
CA THR A 49 -9.51 -9.26 -11.59
C THR A 49 -9.29 -10.28 -12.72
N SER A 50 -8.37 -10.00 -13.63
CA SER A 50 -7.98 -10.95 -14.68
C SER A 50 -7.23 -12.15 -14.11
N GLU A 51 -7.16 -13.24 -14.88
CA GLU A 51 -6.37 -14.44 -14.51
C GLU A 51 -4.89 -14.11 -14.31
N SER A 52 -4.33 -13.26 -15.18
CA SER A 52 -2.95 -12.79 -15.06
C SER A 52 -2.72 -11.98 -13.77
N ALA A 53 -3.69 -11.13 -13.38
CA ALA A 53 -3.62 -10.38 -12.14
C ALA A 53 -3.74 -11.29 -10.91
N LEU A 54 -4.60 -12.32 -10.97
CA LEU A 54 -4.73 -13.31 -9.91
C LEU A 54 -3.45 -14.13 -9.74
N LEU A 55 -2.84 -14.58 -10.84
CA LEU A 55 -1.56 -15.29 -10.81
C LEU A 55 -0.46 -14.40 -10.21
N ALA A 56 -0.35 -13.15 -10.65
CA ALA A 56 0.61 -12.21 -10.11
C ALA A 56 0.40 -11.96 -8.61
N ALA A 57 -0.84 -11.85 -8.15
CA ALA A 57 -1.17 -11.70 -6.73
C ALA A 57 -0.74 -12.92 -5.89
N ARG A 58 -0.98 -14.14 -6.39
CA ARG A 58 -0.54 -15.38 -5.72
C ARG A 58 0.99 -15.46 -5.62
N THR A 59 1.68 -15.17 -6.71
CA THR A 59 3.16 -15.14 -6.73
C THR A 59 3.69 -14.07 -5.76
N ALA A 60 3.10 -12.88 -5.76
CA ALA A 60 3.47 -11.80 -4.83
C ALA A 60 3.25 -12.20 -3.37
N ALA A 61 2.16 -12.91 -3.05
CA ALA A 61 1.92 -13.43 -1.71
C ALA A 61 2.98 -14.46 -1.27
N ALA A 62 3.35 -15.39 -2.17
CA ALA A 62 4.42 -16.35 -1.91
C ALA A 62 5.78 -15.67 -1.69
N MET A 63 6.09 -14.63 -2.48
CA MET A 63 7.30 -13.82 -2.32
C MET A 63 7.29 -13.07 -0.98
N LEU A 64 6.15 -12.50 -0.59
CA LEU A 64 5.99 -11.80 0.68
C LEU A 64 6.24 -12.74 1.87
N LEU A 65 5.66 -13.95 1.85
CA LEU A 65 5.82 -14.95 2.91
C LEU A 65 7.23 -15.55 2.98
N SER A 66 7.95 -15.60 1.86
CA SER A 66 9.30 -16.16 1.79
C SER A 66 10.40 -15.14 2.13
N ALA A 67 10.05 -13.86 2.26
CA ALA A 67 11.02 -12.80 2.49
C ALA A 67 11.50 -12.79 3.94
N ARG A 68 12.82 -12.61 4.15
CA ARG A 68 13.40 -12.46 5.50
C ARG A 68 12.94 -11.18 6.19
N HIS A 69 12.81 -10.11 5.42
CA HIS A 69 12.33 -8.81 5.87
C HIS A 69 11.36 -8.25 4.82
N ALA A 70 10.08 -8.53 5.05
CA ALA A 70 8.99 -8.11 4.19
C ALA A 70 8.49 -6.72 4.63
N VAL A 71 8.32 -5.80 3.67
CA VAL A 71 7.78 -4.46 3.94
C VAL A 71 6.67 -4.12 2.94
N ILE A 72 5.52 -3.67 3.43
CA ILE A 72 4.39 -3.19 2.65
C ILE A 72 4.47 -1.66 2.59
N SER A 73 4.66 -1.13 1.39
CA SER A 73 4.77 0.31 1.18
C SER A 73 3.38 0.91 0.91
N VAL A 74 2.97 1.88 1.74
CA VAL A 74 1.64 2.51 1.69
C VAL A 74 1.78 3.99 1.32
N ASN A 75 0.94 4.46 0.40
CA ASN A 75 0.78 5.87 0.07
C ASN A 75 -0.62 6.36 0.49
N GLY A 76 -0.88 7.66 0.33
CA GLY A 76 -2.18 8.26 0.69
C GLY A 76 -3.38 7.59 0.01
N ASN A 77 -3.28 7.23 -1.29
CA ASN A 77 -4.39 6.56 -1.99
C ASN A 77 -4.65 5.16 -1.45
N THR A 78 -3.59 4.39 -1.19
CA THR A 78 -3.68 3.04 -0.62
C THR A 78 -4.30 3.10 0.77
N ALA A 79 -3.86 4.04 1.62
CA ALA A 79 -4.44 4.23 2.95
C ALA A 79 -5.93 4.63 2.83
N ALA A 80 -6.25 5.61 1.97
CA ALA A 80 -7.61 6.09 1.79
C ALA A 80 -8.58 4.99 1.31
N LEU A 81 -8.15 4.05 0.47
CA LEU A 81 -9.04 3.04 -0.11
C LEU A 81 -8.99 1.69 0.62
N ALA A 82 -7.80 1.28 1.06
CA ALA A 82 -7.50 -0.10 1.42
C ALA A 82 -6.81 -0.27 2.79
N ALA A 83 -6.96 0.69 3.70
CA ALA A 83 -6.31 0.62 5.02
C ALA A 83 -6.64 -0.66 5.81
N ARG A 84 -7.89 -1.14 5.76
CA ARG A 84 -8.30 -2.37 6.46
C ARG A 84 -7.66 -3.60 5.85
N GLU A 85 -7.62 -3.66 4.53
CA GLU A 85 -7.01 -4.74 3.76
C GLU A 85 -5.49 -4.77 3.94
N VAL A 86 -4.85 -3.60 4.07
CA VAL A 86 -3.43 -3.49 4.42
C VAL A 86 -3.17 -4.03 5.82
N ALA A 87 -3.98 -3.67 6.81
CA ALA A 87 -3.85 -4.20 8.16
C ALA A 87 -4.05 -5.73 8.19
N ALA A 88 -5.05 -6.25 7.49
CA ALA A 88 -5.26 -7.69 7.36
C ALA A 88 -4.08 -8.40 6.67
N LEU A 89 -3.54 -7.82 5.60
CA LEU A 89 -2.36 -8.36 4.92
C LEU A 89 -1.12 -8.33 5.81
N GLN A 90 -0.94 -7.26 6.59
CA GLN A 90 0.14 -7.15 7.56
C GLN A 90 0.07 -8.28 8.59
N GLN A 91 -1.10 -8.48 9.20
CA GLN A 91 -1.31 -9.54 10.19
C GLN A 91 -1.10 -10.94 9.59
N ALA A 92 -1.58 -11.18 8.37
CA ALA A 92 -1.45 -12.48 7.71
C ALA A 92 -0.01 -12.80 7.27
N SER A 93 0.81 -11.78 6.98
CA SER A 93 2.16 -11.96 6.44
C SER A 93 3.29 -11.72 7.44
N GLY A 94 3.02 -11.04 8.55
CA GLY A 94 4.04 -10.57 9.49
C GLY A 94 4.95 -9.47 8.92
N ALA A 95 4.58 -8.86 7.78
CA ALA A 95 5.37 -7.81 7.15
C ALA A 95 5.28 -6.50 7.96
N ASP A 96 6.31 -5.66 7.85
CA ASP A 96 6.24 -4.29 8.34
C ASP A 96 5.44 -3.42 7.36
N VAL A 97 4.85 -2.32 7.84
CA VAL A 97 4.15 -1.33 7.00
C VAL A 97 4.89 -0.01 7.06
N GLU A 98 5.23 0.54 5.90
CA GLU A 98 5.97 1.80 5.76
C GLU A 98 5.18 2.81 4.93
N VAL A 99 5.00 4.02 5.46
CA VAL A 99 4.36 5.13 4.74
C VAL A 99 5.38 5.80 3.82
N ASN A 100 5.22 5.61 2.51
CA ASN A 100 6.10 6.16 1.48
C ASN A 100 5.38 7.23 0.64
N LEU A 101 5.82 8.48 0.80
CA LEU A 101 5.19 9.65 0.20
C LEU A 101 6.15 10.38 -0.73
N PHE A 102 5.62 10.88 -1.86
CA PHE A 102 6.39 11.68 -2.80
C PHE A 102 6.66 13.11 -2.26
N HIS A 103 5.64 13.78 -1.72
CA HIS A 103 5.76 15.11 -1.12
C HIS A 103 5.74 15.05 0.41
N ARG A 104 6.82 14.61 1.06
CA ARG A 104 6.79 14.35 2.50
C ARG A 104 6.52 15.63 3.32
N THR A 105 5.45 15.60 4.12
CA THR A 105 5.23 16.52 5.25
C THR A 105 4.89 15.69 6.48
N ASP A 106 5.34 16.13 7.65
CA ASP A 106 5.15 15.37 8.88
C ASP A 106 3.67 15.31 9.28
N GLU A 107 2.88 16.36 9.00
CA GLU A 107 1.43 16.32 9.24
C GLU A 107 0.76 15.23 8.41
N ARG A 108 1.15 15.07 7.14
CA ARG A 108 0.53 14.06 6.27
C ARG A 108 0.94 12.65 6.67
N ILE A 109 2.17 12.45 7.14
CA ILE A 109 2.58 11.16 7.70
C ILE A 109 1.70 10.83 8.91
N ALA A 110 1.54 11.76 9.85
CA ALA A 110 0.72 11.55 11.04
C ALA A 110 -0.73 11.20 10.70
N LEU A 111 -1.33 11.90 9.73
CA LEU A 111 -2.69 11.62 9.27
C LEU A 111 -2.84 10.21 8.67
N ILE A 112 -1.89 9.79 7.84
CA ILE A 112 -1.91 8.46 7.22
C ILE A 112 -1.68 7.37 8.26
N THR A 113 -0.73 7.57 9.17
CA THR A 113 -0.44 6.62 10.25
C THR A 113 -1.68 6.41 11.11
N ARG A 114 -2.34 7.48 11.57
CA ARG A 114 -3.57 7.39 12.34
C ARG A 114 -4.67 6.62 11.61
N LEU A 115 -4.85 6.89 10.32
CA LEU A 115 -5.87 6.21 9.51
C LEU A 115 -5.59 4.70 9.37
N LEU A 116 -4.33 4.28 9.33
CA LEU A 116 -3.94 2.87 9.33
C LEU A 116 -4.15 2.23 10.71
N GLU A 117 -3.79 2.91 11.80
CA GLU A 117 -3.99 2.45 13.18
C GLU A 117 -5.47 2.28 13.54
N ASP A 118 -6.31 3.25 13.15
CA ASP A 118 -7.76 3.19 13.35
C ASP A 118 -8.37 1.99 12.59
N ALA A 119 -7.88 1.72 11.37
CA ALA A 119 -8.32 0.58 10.57
C ALA A 119 -7.89 -0.77 11.16
N ALA A 120 -6.70 -0.84 11.75
CA ALA A 120 -6.21 -2.03 12.45
C ALA A 120 -7.02 -2.29 13.73
N SER A 121 -7.35 -1.25 14.49
CA SER A 121 -8.09 -1.35 15.76
C SER A 121 -9.56 -1.73 15.58
N GLY A 122 -10.18 -1.35 14.45
CA GLY A 122 -11.55 -1.74 14.12
C GLY A 122 -11.70 -3.18 13.58
N SER A 123 -10.59 -3.90 13.40
CA SER A 123 -10.58 -5.32 13.02
C SER A 123 -10.59 -6.16 14.30
N SER A 124 -11.68 -6.89 14.59
CA SER A 124 -11.85 -7.68 15.84
C SER A 124 -10.68 -8.66 16.14
N PRO A 125 -10.48 -9.06 17.40
CA PRO A 125 -9.17 -9.13 18.04
C PRO A 125 -8.47 -10.47 17.82
N GLY A 126 -7.51 -10.49 16.89
CA GLY A 126 -6.39 -11.42 16.95
C GLY A 126 -5.35 -10.87 17.92
N ARG A 127 -5.35 -11.41 19.14
CA ARG A 127 -4.34 -11.25 20.21
C ARG A 127 -3.00 -10.65 19.72
N LEU A 128 -2.76 -9.37 20.00
CA LEU A 128 -1.40 -8.83 20.06
C LEU A 128 -0.71 -9.47 21.27
N SER A 129 -0.14 -10.67 21.10
CA SER A 129 0.77 -11.22 22.10
C SER A 129 2.07 -10.45 22.00
N GLY A 130 2.45 -9.80 23.11
CA GLY A 130 3.65 -8.99 23.24
C GLY A 130 4.87 -9.66 22.62
N SER A 131 5.30 -9.09 21.49
CA SER A 131 6.68 -9.07 21.07
C SER A 131 7.09 -7.61 21.17
N SER A 132 8.20 -7.37 21.85
CA SER A 132 8.79 -6.05 22.15
C SER A 132 9.32 -5.34 20.90
N ARG A 133 8.50 -5.21 19.87
CA ARG A 133 8.71 -4.38 18.69
C ARG A 133 7.43 -3.60 18.44
N SER A 134 7.49 -2.31 18.74
CA SER A 134 6.43 -1.35 18.49
C SER A 134 5.84 -1.58 17.09
N PRO A 135 4.53 -1.86 16.96
CA PRO A 135 3.91 -1.89 15.65
C PRO A 135 3.94 -0.45 15.15
N THR A 136 4.38 -0.26 13.91
CA THR A 136 4.73 1.03 13.32
C THR A 136 6.14 1.50 13.70
N THR A 137 7.14 0.94 13.03
CA THR A 137 8.40 1.68 12.89
C THR A 137 8.14 2.82 11.90
N VAL A 138 7.63 3.94 12.40
CA VAL A 138 7.72 5.25 11.72
C VAL A 138 9.19 5.68 11.85
N GLY A 139 10.04 5.07 11.04
CA GLY A 139 11.49 5.25 11.08
C GLY A 139 11.99 5.87 9.80
N SER A 140 12.51 7.09 9.92
CA SER A 140 13.40 7.78 8.98
C SER A 140 14.20 6.85 8.07
N ALA A 141 14.28 7.22 6.78
CA ALA A 141 15.22 6.73 5.79
C ALA A 141 16.37 5.91 6.39
N SER A 142 16.35 4.59 6.21
CA SER A 142 17.48 3.75 6.60
C SER A 142 18.75 4.30 5.93
N PRO A 143 19.85 4.51 6.68
CA PRO A 143 21.08 4.97 6.10
C PRO A 143 21.57 3.95 5.08
N ARG A 144 22.17 4.47 4.01
CA ARG A 144 22.80 3.71 2.93
C ARG A 144 23.64 2.57 3.52
N GLY A 145 23.44 1.35 3.04
CA GLY A 145 24.42 0.27 3.16
C GLY A 145 23.92 -1.00 3.85
N SER A 146 23.56 -2.00 3.05
CA SER A 146 23.99 -3.40 3.17
C SER A 146 23.04 -4.28 2.34
N GLY A 147 23.60 -5.11 1.47
CA GLY A 147 22.90 -5.87 0.43
C GLY A 147 22.02 -7.00 0.97
N THR A 148 20.91 -6.68 1.63
CA THR A 148 19.87 -7.64 2.00
C THR A 148 18.70 -7.56 1.02
N PRO A 149 18.18 -8.69 0.51
CA PRO A 149 17.03 -8.69 -0.38
C PRO A 149 15.78 -8.33 0.41
N THR A 150 15.45 -7.05 0.40
CA THR A 150 14.21 -6.48 0.95
C THR A 150 13.15 -6.51 -0.14
N TRP A 151 12.03 -7.18 0.11
CA TRP A 151 10.90 -7.15 -0.81
C TRP A 151 9.91 -6.07 -0.37
N SER A 152 9.69 -5.08 -1.23
CA SER A 152 8.70 -4.02 -1.02
C SER A 152 7.58 -4.14 -2.04
N SER A 153 6.34 -4.33 -1.56
CA SER A 153 5.17 -4.30 -2.44
C SER A 153 4.91 -2.86 -2.89
N CYS A 154 4.78 -2.65 -4.21
CA CYS A 154 4.70 -1.31 -4.82
C CYS A 154 3.36 -1.13 -5.54
N ARG A 155 2.30 -0.69 -4.84
CA ARG A 155 1.09 -0.16 -5.51
C ARG A 155 1.26 1.33 -5.79
N SER A 156 0.91 1.73 -7.03
CA SER A 156 0.75 3.13 -7.46
C SER A 156 1.94 4.08 -7.16
N ARG A 157 3.18 3.58 -7.29
CA ARG A 157 4.38 4.44 -7.33
C ARG A 157 4.49 5.16 -8.67
N THR A 158 5.18 6.30 -8.66
CA THR A 158 5.76 6.87 -9.89
C THR A 158 6.73 5.87 -10.50
N GLY A 159 6.85 5.84 -11.83
CA GLY A 159 7.74 4.91 -12.54
C GLY A 159 9.20 4.98 -12.05
N THR A 160 9.63 6.14 -11.57
CA THR A 160 10.95 6.38 -10.94
C THR A 160 11.12 5.66 -9.60
N GLY A 161 10.07 5.65 -8.76
CA GLY A 161 10.10 4.99 -7.45
C GLY A 161 10.13 3.46 -7.53
N ALA A 162 9.46 2.88 -8.53
CA ALA A 162 9.51 1.44 -8.80
C ALA A 162 10.85 1.01 -9.44
N ARG A 163 11.40 1.82 -10.36
CA ARG A 163 12.72 1.56 -10.96
C ARG A 163 13.85 1.63 -9.94
N ARG A 164 13.77 2.56 -8.98
CA ARG A 164 14.75 2.65 -7.89
C ARG A 164 14.74 1.39 -7.03
N SER A 165 13.59 0.94 -6.53
CA SER A 165 13.49 -0.31 -5.73
C SER A 165 13.93 -1.55 -6.52
N GLY A 166 13.52 -1.67 -7.79
CA GLY A 166 13.95 -2.78 -8.65
C GLY A 166 15.45 -2.82 -8.93
N ARG A 167 16.16 -1.69 -8.85
CA ARG A 167 17.63 -1.64 -9.00
C ARG A 167 18.36 -2.24 -7.79
N TRP A 168 17.77 -2.17 -6.59
CA TRP A 168 18.30 -2.81 -5.38
C TRP A 168 18.10 -4.33 -5.37
N GLY A 169 17.19 -4.85 -6.21
CA GLY A 169 16.96 -6.27 -6.41
C GLY A 169 17.81 -6.93 -7.52
N LYS A 170 18.78 -6.22 -8.11
CA LYS A 170 19.70 -6.85 -9.08
C LYS A 170 20.62 -7.81 -8.34
N ARG A 171 20.38 -9.10 -8.55
CA ARG A 171 21.30 -10.20 -8.19
C ARG A 171 22.71 -9.81 -8.63
N SER A 172 23.63 -9.77 -7.68
CA SER A 172 25.05 -9.90 -7.96
C SER A 172 25.25 -11.30 -8.53
N SER A 173 25.36 -11.41 -9.85
CA SER A 173 25.90 -12.63 -10.46
C SER A 173 27.37 -12.74 -10.02
N PRO A 174 27.86 -13.89 -9.57
CA PRO A 174 29.30 -14.08 -9.38
C PRO A 174 29.94 -14.08 -10.77
N SER A 175 30.87 -13.17 -11.01
CA SER A 175 31.81 -13.28 -12.12
C SER A 175 32.71 -14.49 -11.86
N THR A 176 32.63 -15.49 -12.73
CA THR A 176 33.72 -16.46 -12.99
C THR A 176 34.98 -15.73 -13.43
#